data_AF-A0A1D9GYG8-F1
#
_entry.id   AF-A0A1D9GYG8-F1
#
_cell.length_a   1.000
_cell.length_b   1.000
_cell.length_c   1.000
_cell.angle_alpha   90.00
_cell.angle_beta   90.00
_cell.angle_gamma   90.00
#
_symmetry.space_group_name_H-M   'P 1'
#
loop_
_entity.id
_entity.type
_entity.pdbx_description
1 polymer ?
#
loop_
_entity_poly.entity_id
_entity_poly.type
_entity_poly.pdbx_seq_one_letter_code
_entity_poly.pdbx_strand_id
1 'polypeptide(L)'
;MHPDDTSRSTRRAVRKVWDDFSARGMASGAYTEAVRAPWAVRVLMGGAGWLGALFFQLFLVGSVFLAARDNGWAMALCGAAMVALAYVLYRRRLGGIALEQFALAISLSGQGMVILGAAKGVAFERALESAGFWAGIAAFQALLFAVVPNRLHRLLCALTAWGALAVTAQRLIGPSALDGWLAYPWPLVGLVPLACVLLIAFTNNEAQLCTADRLDWAEPAADATLLFALGGALMLTGADRPWLLATGGAAPIGMHWHAGAVLAFLLAVFAAAEARRLELPNAAGLPAVIVALALGGLMAGAPAVSVGVLALGLALRRASLPWLGLGVATLLAGFTWYYSALSWTLLAKSATLAGAGVLVLLARVVLLRRGGTKELR
;
A
#
# COMPACT_ATOMS: atom_id res chain seq x y z
N MET A 1 -13.66 20.92 -27.91
CA MET A 1 -12.39 20.16 -27.98
C MET A 1 -12.75 18.70 -27.74
N HIS A 2 -12.82 17.89 -28.80
CA HIS A 2 -13.35 16.53 -28.73
C HIS A 2 -12.35 15.61 -28.00
N PRO A 3 -12.78 14.75 -27.06
CA PRO A 3 -11.89 13.83 -26.33
C PRO A 3 -11.09 12.86 -27.21
N ASP A 4 -11.45 12.70 -28.49
CA ASP A 4 -10.72 11.85 -29.44
C ASP A 4 -9.37 12.41 -29.89
N ASP A 5 -9.22 13.74 -29.95
CA ASP A 5 -8.00 14.37 -30.50
C ASP A 5 -6.80 14.24 -29.56
N THR A 6 -7.02 14.32 -28.25
CA THR A 6 -5.97 14.14 -27.23
C THR A 6 -5.47 12.70 -27.17
N SER A 7 -6.35 11.72 -27.45
CA SER A 7 -5.97 10.30 -27.50
C SER A 7 -5.06 10.00 -28.70
N ARG A 8 -5.29 10.65 -29.85
CA ARG A 8 -4.51 10.46 -31.07
C ARG A 8 -3.15 11.13 -30.98
N SER A 9 -3.08 12.35 -30.44
CA SER A 9 -1.81 13.06 -30.26
C SER A 9 -0.89 12.33 -29.27
N THR A 10 -1.44 11.84 -28.16
CA THR A 10 -0.69 11.05 -27.17
C THR A 10 -0.15 9.75 -27.76
N ARG A 11 -0.95 9.04 -28.56
CA ARG A 11 -0.51 7.81 -29.25
C ARG A 11 0.63 8.06 -30.21
N ARG A 12 0.55 9.12 -31.02
CA ARG A 12 1.65 9.51 -31.92
C ARG A 12 2.92 9.86 -31.15
N ALA A 13 2.81 10.59 -30.04
CA ALA A 13 3.95 10.95 -29.21
C ALA A 13 4.65 9.72 -28.60
N VAL A 14 3.87 8.79 -28.03
CA VAL A 14 4.40 7.55 -27.44
C VAL A 14 5.07 6.67 -28.50
N ARG A 15 4.46 6.54 -29.68
CA ARG A 15 5.06 5.79 -30.79
C ARG A 15 6.39 6.39 -31.25
N LYS A 16 6.45 7.72 -31.37
CA LYS A 16 7.68 8.44 -31.72
C LYS A 16 8.81 8.19 -30.69
N VAL A 17 8.48 8.16 -29.41
CA VAL A 17 9.46 7.86 -28.34
C VAL A 17 9.92 6.41 -28.43
N TRP A 18 9.02 5.46 -28.68
CA TRP A 18 9.38 4.06 -28.88
C TRP A 18 10.32 3.88 -30.07
N ASP A 19 10.02 4.53 -31.19
CA ASP A 19 10.84 4.47 -32.41
C ASP A 19 12.24 5.06 -32.15
N ASP A 20 12.34 6.18 -31.41
CA ASP A 20 13.63 6.78 -31.02
C ASP A 20 14.44 5.88 -30.09
N PHE A 21 13.79 5.21 -29.12
CA PHE A 21 14.47 4.25 -28.25
C PHE A 21 14.89 2.98 -28.99
N SER A 22 14.09 2.49 -29.93
CA SER A 22 14.45 1.34 -30.74
C SER A 22 15.62 1.67 -31.68
N ALA A 23 15.60 2.86 -32.29
CA ALA A 23 16.71 3.35 -33.12
C ALA A 23 18.03 3.48 -32.35
N ARG A 24 17.97 3.79 -31.04
CA ARG A 24 19.14 3.86 -30.15
C ARG A 24 19.54 2.51 -29.54
N GLY A 25 18.89 1.41 -29.94
CA GLY A 25 19.13 0.08 -29.38
C GLY A 25 18.71 -0.08 -27.91
N MET A 26 17.93 0.87 -27.37
CA MET A 26 17.45 0.87 -25.99
C MET A 26 16.12 0.13 -25.81
N ALA A 27 15.41 -0.17 -26.90
CA ALA A 27 14.18 -0.95 -26.89
C ALA A 27 14.23 -2.04 -27.96
N SER A 28 13.86 -3.28 -27.58
CA SER A 28 13.74 -4.42 -28.50
C SER A 28 12.30 -4.94 -28.53
N GLY A 29 11.87 -5.43 -29.70
CA GLY A 29 10.52 -5.97 -29.91
C GLY A 29 9.57 -5.05 -30.67
N ALA A 30 8.41 -5.60 -31.04
CA ALA A 30 7.37 -4.86 -31.73
C ALA A 30 6.65 -3.89 -30.79
N TYR A 31 6.32 -2.69 -31.26
CA TYR A 31 5.49 -1.75 -30.53
C TYR A 31 4.11 -2.37 -30.25
N THR A 32 3.79 -2.59 -28.98
CA THR A 32 2.45 -2.99 -28.53
C THR A 32 1.69 -1.76 -28.05
N GLU A 33 0.58 -1.44 -28.73
CA GLU A 33 -0.28 -0.34 -28.33
C GLU A 33 -0.95 -0.68 -26.99
N ALA A 34 -0.63 0.09 -25.94
CA ALA A 34 -1.26 -0.10 -24.65
C ALA A 34 -2.74 0.34 -24.73
N VAL A 35 -3.66 -0.64 -24.72
CA VAL A 35 -5.11 -0.38 -24.63
C VAL A 35 -5.40 0.26 -23.26
N ARG A 36 -5.41 1.60 -23.22
CA ARG A 36 -5.77 2.35 -22.02
C ARG A 36 -7.28 2.48 -21.94
N ALA A 37 -7.93 1.57 -21.21
CA ALA A 37 -9.31 1.82 -20.77
C ALA A 37 -9.35 3.15 -19.98
N PRO A 38 -10.35 4.01 -20.20
CA PRO A 38 -10.51 5.24 -19.42
C PRO A 38 -10.51 4.94 -17.92
N TRP A 39 -9.89 5.80 -17.12
CA TRP A 39 -9.71 5.54 -15.68
C TRP A 39 -11.04 5.28 -14.97
N ALA A 40 -12.11 5.97 -15.36
CA ALA A 40 -13.46 5.78 -14.83
C ALA A 40 -13.98 4.37 -15.09
N VAL A 41 -13.75 3.82 -16.28
CA VAL A 41 -14.14 2.45 -16.63
C VAL A 41 -13.35 1.44 -15.79
N ARG A 42 -12.06 1.67 -15.55
CA ARG A 42 -11.25 0.79 -14.67
C ARG A 42 -11.73 0.82 -13.22
N VAL A 43 -12.07 2.00 -12.70
CA VAL A 43 -12.62 2.15 -11.34
C VAL A 43 -13.97 1.45 -11.24
N LEU A 44 -14.86 1.66 -12.20
CA LEU A 44 -16.17 1.01 -12.25
C LEU A 44 -16.03 -0.52 -12.33
N MET A 45 -15.16 -1.03 -13.20
CA MET A 45 -14.93 -2.48 -13.35
C MET A 45 -14.30 -3.10 -12.10
N GLY A 46 -13.33 -2.43 -11.48
CA GLY A 46 -12.76 -2.89 -10.21
C GLY A 46 -13.78 -2.89 -9.08
N GLY A 47 -14.61 -1.84 -8.99
CA GLY A 47 -15.72 -1.75 -8.04
C GLY A 47 -16.78 -2.83 -8.27
N ALA A 48 -17.13 -3.10 -9.53
CA ALA A 48 -18.06 -4.17 -9.90
C ALA A 48 -17.53 -5.56 -9.54
N GLY A 49 -16.23 -5.81 -9.71
CA GLY A 49 -15.59 -7.07 -9.28
C GLY A 49 -15.67 -7.28 -7.76
N TRP A 50 -15.40 -6.23 -6.98
CA TRP A 50 -15.54 -6.26 -5.51
C TRP A 50 -16.98 -6.47 -5.07
N LEU A 51 -17.92 -5.70 -5.64
CA LEU A 51 -19.34 -5.80 -5.33
C LEU A 51 -19.91 -7.16 -5.75
N GLY A 52 -19.48 -7.67 -6.91
CA GLY A 52 -19.80 -9.00 -7.39
C GLY A 52 -19.32 -10.09 -6.44
N ALA A 53 -18.08 -9.99 -5.93
CA ALA A 53 -17.56 -10.92 -4.94
C ALA A 53 -18.40 -10.93 -3.64
N LEU A 54 -18.80 -9.75 -3.15
CA LEU A 54 -19.65 -9.62 -1.97
C LEU A 54 -21.02 -10.26 -2.17
N PHE A 55 -21.69 -9.95 -3.29
CA PHE A 55 -22.99 -10.56 -3.61
C PHE A 55 -22.89 -12.06 -3.82
N PHE A 56 -21.84 -12.52 -4.51
CA PHE A 56 -21.61 -13.94 -4.74
C PHE A 56 -21.37 -14.66 -3.41
N GLN A 57 -20.57 -14.09 -2.51
CA GLN A 57 -20.34 -14.65 -1.19
C GLN A 57 -21.62 -14.67 -0.33
N LEU A 58 -22.39 -13.58 -0.31
CA LEU A 58 -23.64 -13.51 0.43
C LEU A 58 -24.66 -14.53 -0.12
N PHE A 59 -24.75 -14.65 -1.44
CA PHE A 59 -25.63 -15.63 -2.09
C PHE A 59 -25.20 -17.07 -1.77
N LEU A 60 -23.92 -17.41 -1.89
CA LEU A 60 -23.44 -18.76 -1.64
C LEU A 60 -23.58 -19.17 -0.18
N VAL A 61 -23.16 -18.30 0.75
CA VAL A 61 -23.27 -18.56 2.20
C VAL A 61 -24.73 -18.52 2.68
N GLY A 62 -25.54 -17.64 2.10
CA GLY A 62 -26.93 -17.39 2.52
C GLY A 62 -27.97 -18.32 1.90
N SER A 63 -27.72 -18.89 0.72
CA SER A 63 -28.74 -19.67 -0.01
C SER A 63 -28.24 -21.03 -0.52
N VAL A 64 -27.28 -21.07 -1.44
CA VAL A 64 -26.88 -22.28 -2.18
C VAL A 64 -26.30 -23.37 -1.28
N PHE A 65 -25.57 -22.96 -0.24
CA PHE A 65 -24.93 -23.89 0.69
C PHE A 65 -25.65 -23.99 2.03
N LEU A 66 -26.99 -23.84 2.06
CA LEU A 66 -27.75 -23.93 3.32
C LEU A 66 -27.42 -25.24 4.10
N ALA A 67 -27.33 -26.36 3.38
CA ALA A 67 -26.96 -27.66 3.96
C ALA A 67 -25.45 -27.79 4.31
N ALA A 68 -24.56 -27.12 3.58
CA ALA A 68 -23.12 -27.13 3.85
C ALA A 68 -22.68 -26.07 4.86
N ARG A 69 -23.56 -25.10 5.20
CA ARG A 69 -23.30 -24.01 6.15
C ARG A 69 -23.06 -24.52 7.57
N ASP A 70 -23.70 -25.62 7.93
CA ASP A 70 -23.59 -26.25 9.24
C ASP A 70 -22.34 -27.13 9.36
N ASN A 71 -21.69 -27.45 8.23
CA ASN A 71 -20.42 -28.16 8.19
C ASN A 71 -19.29 -27.25 7.69
N GLY A 72 -18.54 -26.67 8.64
CA GLY A 72 -17.43 -25.75 8.33
C GLY A 72 -16.41 -26.32 7.33
N TRP A 73 -16.12 -27.62 7.40
CA TRP A 73 -15.19 -28.28 6.47
C TRP A 73 -15.75 -28.40 5.05
N ALA A 74 -17.04 -28.69 4.90
CA ALA A 74 -17.69 -28.70 3.59
C ALA A 74 -17.66 -27.31 2.95
N MET A 75 -17.91 -26.26 3.73
CA MET A 75 -17.80 -24.88 3.28
C MET A 75 -16.37 -24.52 2.85
N ALA A 76 -15.36 -24.96 3.61
CA ALA A 76 -13.96 -24.73 3.26
C ALA A 76 -13.55 -25.46 1.97
N LEU A 77 -13.97 -26.72 1.81
CA LEU A 77 -13.68 -27.50 0.61
C LEU A 77 -14.33 -26.90 -0.64
N CYS A 78 -15.57 -26.43 -0.53
CA CYS A 78 -16.23 -25.70 -1.60
C CYS A 78 -15.48 -24.42 -1.97
N GLY A 79 -15.05 -23.64 -0.97
CA GLY A 79 -14.24 -22.45 -1.19
C GLY A 79 -12.92 -22.78 -1.92
N ALA A 80 -12.25 -23.86 -1.54
CA ALA A 80 -11.03 -24.33 -2.20
C ALA A 80 -11.29 -24.72 -3.66
N ALA A 81 -12.40 -25.40 -3.95
CA ALA A 81 -12.80 -25.73 -5.32
C ALA A 81 -13.05 -24.47 -6.17
N MET A 82 -13.63 -23.42 -5.59
CA MET A 82 -13.83 -22.13 -6.27
C MET A 82 -12.50 -21.42 -6.55
N VAL A 83 -11.57 -21.41 -5.60
CA VAL A 83 -10.23 -20.85 -5.80
C VAL A 83 -9.48 -21.63 -6.90
N ALA A 84 -9.61 -22.96 -6.92
CA ALA A 84 -9.05 -23.80 -7.98
C ALA A 84 -9.66 -23.49 -9.36
N LEU A 85 -10.98 -23.30 -9.42
CA LEU A 85 -11.67 -22.87 -10.64
C LEU A 85 -11.15 -21.52 -11.13
N ALA A 86 -11.03 -20.53 -10.25
CA ALA A 86 -10.47 -19.23 -10.59
C ALA A 86 -9.03 -19.33 -11.09
N TYR A 87 -8.19 -20.16 -10.47
CA TYR A 87 -6.83 -20.45 -10.94
C TYR A 87 -6.82 -21.00 -12.37
N VAL A 88 -7.70 -21.96 -12.69
CA VAL A 88 -7.82 -22.50 -14.04
C VAL A 88 -8.25 -21.43 -15.05
N LEU A 89 -9.22 -20.58 -14.69
CA LEU A 89 -9.66 -19.46 -15.54
C LEU A 89 -8.52 -18.49 -15.84
N TYR A 90 -7.72 -18.12 -14.83
CA TYR A 90 -6.54 -17.26 -15.02
C TYR A 90 -5.47 -17.94 -15.88
N ARG A 91 -5.18 -19.22 -15.64
CA ARG A 91 -4.12 -19.95 -16.36
C ARG A 91 -4.45 -20.12 -17.84
N ARG A 92 -5.71 -20.36 -18.18
CA ARG A 92 -6.14 -20.54 -19.57
C ARG A 92 -6.16 -19.22 -20.37
N ARG A 93 -5.92 -18.07 -19.73
CA ARG A 93 -5.94 -16.73 -20.35
C ARG A 93 -7.14 -16.54 -21.29
N LEU A 94 -8.32 -17.03 -20.89
CA LEU A 94 -9.51 -17.15 -21.75
C LEU A 94 -10.13 -15.80 -22.22
N GLY A 95 -9.42 -14.69 -22.02
CA GLY A 95 -9.67 -13.41 -22.69
C GLY A 95 -10.79 -12.57 -22.06
N GLY A 96 -10.57 -11.24 -22.09
CA GLY A 96 -11.55 -10.21 -21.72
C GLY A 96 -11.48 -9.76 -20.26
N ILE A 97 -11.53 -8.44 -20.05
CA ILE A 97 -11.54 -7.81 -18.71
C ILE A 97 -12.68 -8.35 -17.84
N ALA A 98 -13.85 -8.62 -18.44
CA ALA A 98 -15.01 -9.16 -17.74
C ALA A 98 -14.75 -10.54 -17.14
N LEU A 99 -14.10 -11.43 -17.88
CA LEU A 99 -13.78 -12.78 -17.40
C LEU A 99 -12.74 -12.74 -16.27
N GLU A 100 -11.77 -11.82 -16.35
CA GLU A 100 -10.81 -11.59 -15.26
C GLU A 100 -11.50 -11.10 -13.98
N GLN A 101 -12.46 -10.16 -14.09
CA GLN A 101 -13.22 -9.69 -12.93
C GLN A 101 -14.13 -10.78 -12.35
N PHE A 102 -14.71 -11.63 -13.19
CA PHE A 102 -15.50 -12.77 -12.74
C PHE A 102 -14.64 -13.81 -12.03
N ALA A 103 -13.48 -14.17 -12.59
CA ALA A 103 -12.51 -15.07 -11.95
C ALA A 103 -12.01 -14.50 -10.61
N LEU A 104 -11.82 -13.18 -10.53
CA LEU A 104 -11.47 -12.50 -9.29
C LEU A 104 -12.57 -12.65 -8.24
N ALA A 105 -13.83 -12.40 -8.62
CA ALA A 105 -14.97 -12.53 -7.73
C ALA A 105 -15.14 -13.97 -7.20
N ILE A 106 -15.00 -14.97 -8.08
CA ILE A 106 -15.00 -16.40 -7.68
C ILE A 106 -13.87 -16.68 -6.69
N SER A 107 -12.66 -16.22 -6.97
CA SER A 107 -11.51 -16.47 -6.09
C SER A 107 -11.70 -15.83 -4.71
N LEU A 108 -12.05 -14.54 -4.66
CA LEU A 108 -12.24 -13.81 -3.40
C LEU A 108 -13.36 -14.43 -2.57
N SER A 109 -14.46 -14.83 -3.22
CA SER A 109 -15.55 -15.54 -2.55
C SER A 109 -15.09 -16.91 -2.02
N GLY A 110 -14.33 -17.65 -2.80
CA GLY A 110 -13.76 -18.94 -2.39
C GLY A 110 -12.80 -18.81 -1.21
N GLN A 111 -11.93 -17.80 -1.21
CA GLN A 111 -11.03 -17.49 -0.10
C GLN A 111 -11.81 -17.17 1.19
N GLY A 112 -12.86 -16.36 1.09
CA GLY A 112 -13.75 -16.06 2.21
C GLY A 112 -14.39 -17.32 2.79
N MET A 113 -14.88 -18.23 1.93
CA MET A 113 -15.44 -19.51 2.37
C MET A 113 -14.41 -20.46 3.00
N VAL A 114 -13.18 -20.51 2.48
CA VAL A 114 -12.07 -21.27 3.10
C VAL A 114 -11.80 -20.75 4.51
N ILE A 115 -11.64 -19.44 4.66
CA ILE A 115 -11.32 -18.80 5.94
C ILE A 115 -12.45 -18.99 6.94
N LEU A 116 -13.69 -18.70 6.55
CA LEU A 116 -14.86 -18.85 7.42
C LEU A 116 -15.14 -20.32 7.76
N GLY A 117 -14.90 -21.24 6.82
CA GLY A 117 -15.11 -22.68 6.99
C GLY A 117 -14.12 -23.28 7.95
N ALA A 118 -12.84 -22.93 7.80
CA ALA A 118 -11.78 -23.30 8.74
C ALA A 118 -12.05 -22.73 10.14
N ALA A 119 -12.48 -21.46 10.23
CA ALA A 119 -12.83 -20.85 11.52
C ALA A 119 -13.98 -21.60 12.22
N LYS A 120 -15.05 -21.95 11.49
CA LYS A 120 -16.15 -22.76 12.03
C LYS A 120 -15.70 -24.15 12.46
N GLY A 121 -14.85 -24.81 11.68
CA GLY A 121 -14.37 -26.17 11.96
C GLY A 121 -13.58 -26.32 13.27
N VAL A 122 -12.96 -25.24 13.75
CA VAL A 122 -12.15 -25.21 14.99
C VAL A 122 -12.86 -24.46 16.14
N ALA A 123 -14.14 -24.10 15.95
CA ALA A 123 -14.92 -23.14 16.71
C ALA A 123 -14.52 -21.68 16.44
N PHE A 124 -15.48 -20.91 15.94
CA PHE A 124 -15.26 -19.57 15.38
C PHE A 124 -14.58 -18.60 16.35
N GLU A 125 -15.02 -18.55 17.61
CA GLU A 125 -14.45 -17.67 18.63
C GLU A 125 -12.99 -18.01 18.92
N ARG A 126 -12.68 -19.30 19.13
CA ARG A 126 -11.30 -19.77 19.36
C ARG A 126 -10.39 -19.48 18.16
N ALA A 127 -10.91 -19.62 16.94
CA ALA A 127 -10.16 -19.32 15.74
C ALA A 127 -9.79 -17.83 15.67
N LEU A 128 -10.72 -16.92 15.97
CA LEU A 128 -10.46 -15.47 15.95
C LEU A 128 -9.45 -15.02 17.01
N GLU A 129 -9.38 -15.71 18.14
CA GLU A 129 -8.42 -15.45 19.22
C GLU A 129 -7.04 -16.05 18.97
N SER A 130 -6.94 -17.07 18.11
CA SER A 130 -5.69 -17.80 17.86
C SER A 130 -4.75 -17.05 16.92
N ALA A 131 -3.54 -16.75 17.40
CA ALA A 131 -2.45 -16.26 16.55
C ALA A 131 -2.13 -17.23 15.39
N GLY A 132 -2.17 -18.54 15.68
CA GLY A 132 -1.89 -19.58 14.69
C GLY A 132 -2.90 -19.60 13.53
N PHE A 133 -4.17 -19.26 13.80
CA PHE A 133 -5.19 -19.16 12.75
C PHE A 133 -4.88 -18.01 11.79
N TRP A 134 -4.58 -16.82 12.31
CA TRP A 134 -4.20 -15.66 11.49
C TRP A 134 -2.88 -15.89 10.72
N ALA A 135 -1.91 -16.54 11.34
CA ALA A 135 -0.68 -16.96 10.66
C ALA A 135 -0.99 -17.94 9.50
N GLY A 136 -1.94 -18.86 9.72
CA GLY A 136 -2.45 -19.76 8.69
C GLY A 136 -3.10 -19.02 7.53
N ILE A 137 -3.88 -17.97 7.79
CA ILE A 137 -4.44 -17.10 6.74
C ILE A 137 -3.30 -16.41 5.97
N ALA A 138 -2.30 -15.84 6.66
CA ALA A 138 -1.16 -15.21 5.99
C ALA A 138 -0.41 -16.20 5.08
N ALA A 139 -0.17 -17.43 5.55
CA ALA A 139 0.47 -18.48 4.78
C ALA A 139 -0.39 -18.92 3.58
N PHE A 140 -1.70 -19.09 3.76
CA PHE A 140 -2.64 -19.38 2.68
C PHE A 140 -2.64 -18.30 1.61
N GLN A 141 -2.65 -17.02 2.01
CA GLN A 141 -2.60 -15.90 1.09
C GLN A 141 -1.25 -15.79 0.37
N ALA A 142 -0.14 -16.08 1.05
CA ALA A 142 1.18 -16.17 0.41
C ALA A 142 1.26 -17.30 -0.61
N LEU A 143 0.64 -18.45 -0.34
CA LEU A 143 0.54 -19.56 -1.30
C LEU A 143 -0.27 -19.15 -2.53
N LEU A 144 -1.42 -18.50 -2.33
CA LEU A 144 -2.25 -18.01 -3.43
C LEU A 144 -1.58 -16.92 -4.26
N PHE A 145 -0.83 -16.03 -3.61
CA PHE A 145 0.04 -15.07 -4.27
C PHE A 145 1.03 -15.77 -5.20
N ALA A 146 1.64 -16.87 -4.74
CA ALA A 146 2.60 -17.61 -5.53
C ALA A 146 1.95 -18.38 -6.69
N VAL A 147 0.84 -19.06 -6.44
CA VAL A 147 0.26 -19.97 -7.44
C VAL A 147 -0.53 -19.24 -8.52
N VAL A 148 -1.27 -18.18 -8.17
CA VAL A 148 -2.22 -17.55 -9.11
C VAL A 148 -1.52 -16.50 -9.99
N PRO A 149 -1.51 -16.66 -11.34
CA PRO A 149 -0.80 -15.79 -12.26
C PRO A 149 -1.63 -14.55 -12.66
N ASN A 150 -2.17 -13.82 -11.69
CA ASN A 150 -2.93 -12.59 -11.94
C ASN A 150 -2.47 -11.45 -11.01
N ARG A 151 -2.14 -10.30 -11.60
CA ARG A 151 -1.60 -9.12 -10.89
C ARG A 151 -2.54 -8.60 -9.81
N LEU A 152 -3.83 -8.44 -10.11
CA LEU A 152 -4.81 -7.90 -9.17
C LEU A 152 -5.08 -8.89 -8.02
N HIS A 153 -5.19 -10.17 -8.35
CA HIS A 153 -5.33 -11.22 -7.35
C HIS A 153 -4.12 -11.26 -6.40
N ARG A 154 -2.89 -11.20 -6.94
CA ARG A 154 -1.65 -11.12 -6.16
C ARG A 154 -1.62 -9.89 -5.26
N LEU A 155 -1.99 -8.72 -5.77
CA LEU A 155 -2.09 -7.50 -4.97
C LEU A 155 -2.98 -7.72 -3.74
N LEU A 156 -4.19 -8.28 -3.95
CA LEU A 156 -5.15 -8.50 -2.88
C LEU A 156 -4.64 -9.57 -1.89
N CYS A 157 -4.09 -10.68 -2.35
CA CYS A 157 -3.52 -11.70 -1.48
C CYS A 157 -2.37 -11.15 -0.63
N ALA A 158 -1.45 -10.39 -1.21
CA ALA A 158 -0.35 -9.76 -0.46
C ALA A 158 -0.87 -8.75 0.57
N LEU A 159 -1.89 -7.96 0.22
CA LEU A 159 -2.51 -7.01 1.16
C LEU A 159 -3.21 -7.74 2.32
N THR A 160 -3.96 -8.81 2.03
CA THR A 160 -4.59 -9.65 3.06
C THR A 160 -3.55 -10.36 3.92
N ALA A 161 -2.44 -10.81 3.34
CA ALA A 161 -1.33 -11.42 4.09
C ALA A 161 -0.72 -10.42 5.08
N TRP A 162 -0.48 -9.17 4.66
CA TRP A 162 -0.02 -8.11 5.55
C TRP A 162 -1.00 -7.85 6.71
N GLY A 163 -2.30 -7.77 6.41
CA GLY A 163 -3.34 -7.62 7.43
C GLY A 163 -3.37 -8.79 8.42
N ALA A 164 -3.29 -10.03 7.91
CA ALA A 164 -3.26 -11.23 8.74
C ALA A 164 -1.99 -11.31 9.61
N LEU A 165 -0.83 -10.89 9.10
CA LEU A 165 0.40 -10.76 9.87
C LEU A 165 0.29 -9.70 10.97
N ALA A 166 -0.36 -8.58 10.70
CA ALA A 166 -0.62 -7.56 11.71
C ALA A 166 -1.48 -8.11 12.86
N VAL A 167 -2.55 -8.85 12.56
CA VAL A 167 -3.38 -9.50 13.59
C VAL A 167 -2.61 -10.61 14.30
N THR A 168 -1.82 -11.40 13.58
CA THR A 168 -0.96 -12.44 14.19
C THR A 168 -0.02 -11.84 15.22
N ALA A 169 0.70 -10.78 14.84
CA ALA A 169 1.60 -10.05 15.73
C ALA A 169 0.84 -9.43 16.91
N GLN A 170 -0.37 -8.91 16.70
CA GLN A 170 -1.22 -8.42 17.80
C GLN A 170 -1.50 -9.52 18.83
N ARG A 171 -1.85 -10.72 18.37
CA ARG A 171 -2.16 -11.85 19.25
C ARG A 171 -0.92 -12.39 19.97
N LEU A 172 0.26 -12.33 19.36
CA LEU A 172 1.52 -12.75 19.98
C LEU A 172 2.05 -11.79 21.04
N ILE A 173 1.78 -10.48 20.91
CA ILE A 173 2.17 -9.47 21.91
C ILE A 173 1.35 -9.63 23.22
N GLY A 174 0.25 -10.40 23.17
CA GLY A 174 -0.50 -10.88 24.34
C GLY A 174 -1.64 -9.96 24.79
N PRO A 175 -2.61 -10.48 25.58
CA PRO A 175 -3.73 -9.70 26.11
C PRO A 175 -3.35 -8.72 27.23
N SER A 176 -2.09 -8.67 27.66
CA SER A 176 -1.65 -7.96 28.87
C SER A 176 -1.24 -6.49 28.68
N ALA A 177 -1.36 -5.90 27.48
CA ALA A 177 -0.92 -4.51 27.28
C ALA A 177 -2.08 -3.49 27.29
N LEU A 178 -3.22 -3.75 26.65
CA LEU A 178 -4.38 -2.86 26.60
C LEU A 178 -5.63 -3.65 26.17
N ASP A 179 -6.73 -3.58 26.93
CA ASP A 179 -7.98 -4.26 26.57
C ASP A 179 -8.57 -3.75 25.23
N GLY A 180 -8.94 -4.68 24.36
CA GLY A 180 -9.79 -4.45 23.18
C GLY A 180 -9.12 -3.93 21.90
N TRP A 181 -9.92 -3.34 21.01
CA TRP A 181 -9.52 -2.73 19.73
C TRP A 181 -8.41 -1.66 19.86
N LEU A 182 -8.12 -1.21 21.08
CA LEU A 182 -7.11 -0.21 21.40
C LEU A 182 -5.68 -0.72 21.22
N ALA A 183 -5.44 -2.02 21.31
CA ALA A 183 -4.12 -2.65 21.10
C ALA A 183 -3.79 -2.89 19.60
N TYR A 184 -4.75 -2.72 18.70
CA TYR A 184 -4.61 -3.01 17.27
C TYR A 184 -3.43 -2.26 16.58
N PRO A 185 -3.08 -1.01 16.94
CA PRO A 185 -1.98 -0.30 16.29
C PRO A 185 -0.57 -0.74 16.72
N TRP A 186 -0.40 -1.50 17.82
CA TRP A 186 0.93 -1.85 18.34
C TRP A 186 1.81 -2.61 17.35
N PRO A 187 1.32 -3.67 16.67
CA PRO A 187 2.11 -4.35 15.65
C PRO A 187 2.53 -3.45 14.49
N LEU A 188 1.72 -2.43 14.18
CA LEU A 188 2.01 -1.51 13.09
C LEU A 188 3.27 -0.69 13.36
N VAL A 189 3.63 -0.45 14.63
CA VAL A 189 4.87 0.25 15.01
C VAL A 189 6.10 -0.46 14.44
N GLY A 190 6.09 -1.80 14.35
CA GLY A 190 7.17 -2.57 13.72
C GLY A 190 6.92 -2.87 12.24
N LEU A 191 5.68 -3.24 11.89
CA LEU A 191 5.36 -3.70 10.54
C LEU A 191 5.38 -2.57 9.49
N VAL A 192 5.00 -1.34 9.85
CA VAL A 192 5.02 -0.21 8.91
C VAL A 192 6.47 0.18 8.55
N PRO A 193 7.41 0.36 9.50
CA PRO A 193 8.83 0.50 9.18
C PRO A 193 9.39 -0.64 8.34
N LEU A 194 9.03 -1.89 8.66
CA LEU A 194 9.46 -3.06 7.86
C LEU A 194 8.96 -2.96 6.42
N ALA A 195 7.68 -2.60 6.22
CA ALA A 195 7.12 -2.37 4.89
C ALA A 195 7.86 -1.24 4.15
N CYS A 196 8.19 -0.12 4.82
CA CYS A 196 8.99 0.95 4.24
C CYS A 196 10.40 0.48 3.81
N VAL A 197 11.07 -0.34 4.64
CA VAL A 197 12.38 -0.94 4.29
C VAL A 197 12.26 -1.83 3.06
N LEU A 198 11.23 -2.67 2.98
CA LEU A 198 10.97 -3.52 1.81
C LEU A 198 10.71 -2.71 0.54
N LEU A 199 10.00 -1.58 0.64
CA LEU A 199 9.75 -0.68 -0.49
C LEU A 199 11.04 0.02 -0.96
N ILE A 200 11.89 0.46 -0.04
CA ILE A 200 13.22 1.00 -0.37
C ILE A 200 14.06 -0.08 -1.04
N ALA A 201 14.06 -1.31 -0.51
CA ALA A 201 14.78 -2.43 -1.10
C ALA A 201 14.26 -2.79 -2.50
N PHE A 202 12.94 -2.79 -2.71
CA PHE A 202 12.32 -3.02 -4.01
C PHE A 202 12.75 -1.96 -5.03
N THR A 203 12.59 -0.67 -4.70
CA THR A 203 12.97 0.43 -5.62
C THR A 203 14.47 0.51 -5.88
N ASN A 204 15.30 0.04 -4.94
CA ASN A 204 16.74 -0.13 -5.15
C ASN A 204 17.08 -1.21 -6.16
N ASN A 205 16.34 -2.32 -6.14
CA ASN A 205 16.63 -3.50 -6.94
C ASN A 205 15.71 -3.66 -8.16
N GLU A 206 14.84 -2.68 -8.46
CA GLU A 206 13.83 -2.77 -9.52
C GLU A 206 14.44 -3.11 -10.89
N ALA A 207 15.58 -2.50 -11.23
CA ALA A 207 16.30 -2.78 -12.47
C ALA A 207 16.81 -4.25 -12.53
N GLN A 208 17.31 -4.78 -11.42
CA GLN A 208 17.77 -6.17 -11.34
C GLN A 208 16.60 -7.16 -11.36
N LEU A 209 15.46 -6.80 -10.77
CA LEU A 209 14.23 -7.61 -10.83
C LEU A 209 13.65 -7.64 -12.24
N CYS A 210 13.80 -6.56 -12.99
CA CYS A 210 13.44 -6.49 -14.41
C CYS A 210 14.32 -7.41 -15.26
N THR A 211 15.65 -7.36 -15.09
CA THR A 211 16.56 -8.23 -15.84
C THR A 211 16.42 -9.72 -15.48
N ALA A 212 15.98 -10.02 -14.26
CA ALA A 212 15.71 -11.38 -13.80
C ALA A 212 14.31 -11.92 -14.18
N ASP A 213 13.49 -11.16 -14.92
CA ASP A 213 12.11 -11.49 -15.27
C ASP A 213 11.21 -11.77 -14.05
N ARG A 214 11.48 -11.08 -12.93
CA ARG A 214 10.75 -11.20 -11.66
C ARG A 214 9.87 -10.00 -11.35
N LEU A 215 9.89 -8.98 -12.20
CA LEU A 215 9.15 -7.73 -11.96
C LEU A 215 7.64 -7.95 -11.88
N ASP A 216 7.08 -8.81 -12.74
CA ASP A 216 5.66 -9.18 -12.75
C ASP A 216 5.17 -9.81 -11.43
N TRP A 217 6.09 -10.40 -10.68
CA TRP A 217 5.84 -10.96 -9.37
C TRP A 217 6.08 -9.96 -8.25
N ALA A 218 7.14 -9.17 -8.33
CA ALA A 218 7.53 -8.24 -7.29
C ALA A 218 6.64 -6.99 -7.25
N GLU A 219 6.17 -6.51 -8.40
CA GLU A 219 5.37 -5.28 -8.48
C GLU A 219 4.04 -5.36 -7.72
N PRO A 220 3.19 -6.41 -7.85
CA PRO A 220 1.98 -6.52 -7.04
C PRO A 220 2.27 -6.58 -5.53
N ALA A 221 3.37 -7.22 -5.12
CA ALA A 221 3.79 -7.25 -3.72
C ALA A 221 4.24 -5.87 -3.24
N ALA A 222 4.97 -5.11 -4.05
CA ALA A 222 5.39 -3.75 -3.74
C ALA A 222 4.18 -2.81 -3.63
N ASP A 223 3.24 -2.88 -4.57
CA ASP A 223 1.98 -2.12 -4.53
C ASP A 223 1.19 -2.42 -3.25
N ALA A 224 1.05 -3.70 -2.87
CA ALA A 224 0.37 -4.10 -1.64
C ALA A 224 1.10 -3.62 -0.38
N THR A 225 2.43 -3.70 -0.39
CA THR A 225 3.28 -3.26 0.72
C THR A 225 3.20 -1.74 0.89
N LEU A 226 3.10 -0.97 -0.20
CA LEU A 226 2.85 0.46 -0.16
C LEU A 226 1.49 0.77 0.45
N LEU A 227 0.43 0.11 -0.01
CA LEU A 227 -0.92 0.29 0.54
C LEU A 227 -0.97 -0.03 2.04
N PHE A 228 -0.31 -1.11 2.45
CA PHE A 228 -0.19 -1.47 3.86
C PHE A 228 0.61 -0.42 4.66
N ALA A 229 1.75 0.03 4.15
CA ALA A 229 2.57 1.04 4.83
C ALA A 229 1.80 2.37 5.01
N LEU A 230 1.13 2.84 3.96
CA LEU A 230 0.35 4.09 3.99
C LEU A 230 -0.88 3.96 4.89
N GLY A 231 -1.66 2.89 4.73
CA GLY A 231 -2.83 2.62 5.56
C GLY A 231 -2.45 2.44 7.04
N GLY A 232 -1.41 1.64 7.32
CA GLY A 232 -0.90 1.43 8.66
C GLY A 232 -0.35 2.72 9.29
N ALA A 233 0.32 3.59 8.53
CA ALA A 233 0.79 4.88 9.02
C ALA A 233 -0.38 5.84 9.35
N LEU A 234 -1.47 5.80 8.57
CA LEU A 234 -2.70 6.54 8.89
C LEU A 234 -3.33 6.02 10.20
N MET A 235 -3.41 4.70 10.37
CA MET A 235 -3.89 4.11 11.64
C MET A 235 -2.99 4.49 12.82
N LEU A 236 -1.66 4.48 12.66
CA LEU A 236 -0.71 4.94 13.68
C LEU A 236 -0.85 6.43 14.02
N THR A 237 -1.30 7.25 13.05
CA THR A 237 -1.64 8.67 13.26
C THR A 237 -2.97 8.83 14.00
N GLY A 238 -3.76 7.76 14.08
CA GLY A 238 -5.03 7.68 14.81
C GLY A 238 -6.27 7.65 13.92
N ALA A 239 -6.13 7.55 12.58
CA ALA A 239 -7.25 7.56 11.63
C ALA A 239 -8.25 6.39 11.82
N ASP A 240 -7.86 5.35 12.56
CA ASP A 240 -8.71 4.23 12.94
C ASP A 240 -9.82 4.62 13.94
N ARG A 241 -9.80 5.83 14.50
CA ARG A 241 -10.70 6.25 15.59
C ARG A 241 -11.47 7.54 15.31
N PRO A 242 -12.32 7.61 14.27
CA PRO A 242 -13.08 8.82 13.94
C PRO A 242 -14.03 9.24 15.04
N TRP A 243 -14.52 8.31 15.86
CA TRP A 243 -15.36 8.64 17.00
C TRP A 243 -14.62 9.40 18.11
N LEU A 244 -13.28 9.28 18.22
CA LEU A 244 -12.50 10.09 19.17
C LEU A 244 -12.49 11.58 18.81
N LEU A 245 -12.74 11.92 17.54
CA LEU A 245 -12.97 13.32 17.15
C LEU A 245 -14.25 13.88 17.77
N ALA A 246 -15.25 13.03 18.02
CA ALA A 246 -16.53 13.43 18.60
C ALA A 246 -16.53 13.35 20.14
N THR A 247 -15.81 12.40 20.74
CA THR A 247 -15.86 12.14 22.18
C THR A 247 -14.71 12.73 22.99
N GLY A 248 -13.69 13.31 22.34
CA GLY A 248 -12.56 13.94 23.02
C GLY A 248 -11.68 12.98 23.82
N GLY A 249 -11.83 11.67 23.64
CA GLY A 249 -11.06 10.67 24.38
C GLY A 249 -9.56 10.76 24.08
N ALA A 250 -8.74 10.68 25.12
CA ALA A 250 -7.29 10.65 24.97
C ALA A 250 -6.87 9.33 24.29
N ALA A 251 -6.19 9.42 23.16
CA ALA A 251 -5.51 8.26 22.58
C ALA A 251 -4.43 7.76 23.57
N PRO A 252 -4.18 6.44 23.67
CA PRO A 252 -3.09 5.93 24.50
C PRO A 252 -1.78 6.62 24.11
N ILE A 253 -1.18 7.27 25.09
CA ILE A 253 -0.05 8.17 24.95
C ILE A 253 1.20 7.32 24.61
N GLY A 254 1.94 7.69 23.56
CA GLY A 254 3.29 7.17 23.28
C GLY A 254 3.49 6.38 21.98
N MET A 255 2.48 5.67 21.46
CA MET A 255 2.67 4.76 20.30
C MET A 255 3.13 5.48 19.03
N HIS A 256 2.50 6.61 18.70
CA HIS A 256 2.82 7.39 17.52
C HIS A 256 4.23 7.98 17.58
N TRP A 257 4.76 8.29 18.76
CA TRP A 257 6.11 8.82 18.92
C TRP A 257 7.19 7.80 18.58
N HIS A 258 7.03 6.55 19.03
CA HIS A 258 7.96 5.48 18.70
C HIS A 258 7.95 5.18 17.19
N ALA A 259 6.76 5.01 16.62
CA ALA A 259 6.63 4.81 15.17
C ALA A 259 7.17 6.02 14.39
N GLY A 260 6.82 7.23 14.81
CA GLY A 260 7.25 8.48 14.21
C GLY A 260 8.77 8.65 14.22
N ALA A 261 9.43 8.34 15.33
CA ALA A 261 10.89 8.39 15.44
C ALA A 261 11.58 7.39 14.51
N VAL A 262 11.10 6.14 14.46
CA VAL A 262 11.65 5.11 13.56
C VAL A 262 11.44 5.51 12.09
N LEU A 263 10.27 6.03 11.75
CA LEU A 263 9.95 6.47 10.39
C LEU A 263 10.70 7.75 9.99
N ALA A 264 10.95 8.67 10.92
CA ALA A 264 11.81 9.83 10.71
C ALA A 264 13.24 9.41 10.40
N PHE A 265 13.77 8.44 11.16
CA PHE A 265 15.07 7.85 10.90
C PHE A 265 15.12 7.19 9.51
N LEU A 266 14.12 6.38 9.15
CA LEU A 266 14.05 5.75 7.83
C LEU A 266 13.96 6.77 6.69
N LEU A 267 13.20 7.85 6.85
CA LEU A 267 13.12 8.94 5.88
C LEU A 267 14.49 9.60 5.69
N ALA A 268 15.25 9.81 6.77
CA ALA A 268 16.59 10.36 6.70
C ALA A 268 17.62 9.42 6.05
N VAL A 269 17.54 8.12 6.37
CA VAL A 269 18.36 7.09 5.72
C VAL A 269 18.07 7.06 4.22
N PHE A 270 16.80 7.12 3.82
CA PHE A 270 16.41 7.23 2.42
C PHE A 270 16.97 8.51 1.76
N ALA A 271 16.84 9.66 2.42
CA ALA A 271 17.40 10.92 1.92
C ALA A 271 18.93 10.86 1.74
N ALA A 272 19.64 10.22 2.67
CA ALA A 272 21.08 10.01 2.58
C ALA A 272 21.45 9.07 1.42
N ALA A 273 20.68 8.00 1.23
CA ALA A 273 20.86 7.07 0.12
C ALA A 273 20.62 7.74 -1.24
N GLU A 274 19.56 8.54 -1.38
CA GLU A 274 19.31 9.31 -2.61
C GLU A 274 20.36 10.39 -2.84
N ALA A 275 20.83 11.08 -1.80
CA ALA A 275 21.90 12.06 -1.95
C ALA A 275 23.19 11.43 -2.49
N ARG A 276 23.53 10.22 -2.03
CA ARG A 276 24.67 9.45 -2.55
C ARG A 276 24.42 8.97 -3.99
N ARG A 277 23.24 8.44 -4.28
CA ARG A 277 22.85 7.95 -5.61
C ARG A 277 22.89 9.06 -6.67
N LEU A 278 22.48 10.27 -6.30
CA LEU A 278 22.50 11.44 -7.17
C LEU A 278 23.85 12.16 -7.17
N GLU A 279 24.87 11.60 -6.50
CA GLU A 279 26.22 12.16 -6.39
C GLU A 279 26.21 13.62 -5.92
N LEU A 280 25.29 13.95 -5.00
CA LEU A 280 25.19 15.31 -4.48
C LEU A 280 26.43 15.63 -3.64
N PRO A 281 27.02 16.83 -3.80
CA PRO A 281 28.11 17.25 -2.94
C PRO A 281 27.64 17.31 -1.49
N ASN A 282 28.54 17.07 -0.52
CA ASN A 282 28.23 17.12 0.91
C ASN A 282 27.50 18.39 1.33
N ALA A 283 27.83 19.52 0.69
CA ALA A 283 27.17 20.80 0.91
C ALA A 283 25.66 20.76 0.66
N ALA A 284 25.16 19.91 -0.24
CA ALA A 284 23.74 19.73 -0.57
C ALA A 284 23.14 18.46 0.04
N GLY A 285 23.91 17.37 0.11
CA GLY A 285 23.45 16.10 0.69
C GLY A 285 23.17 16.17 2.19
N LEU A 286 24.07 16.77 2.98
CA LEU A 286 23.90 16.88 4.44
C LEU A 286 22.66 17.70 4.82
N PRO A 287 22.41 18.90 4.23
CA PRO A 287 21.15 19.62 4.48
C PRO A 287 19.89 18.81 4.14
N ALA A 288 19.90 18.01 3.07
CA ALA A 288 18.73 17.19 2.73
C ALA A 288 18.41 16.16 3.82
N VAL A 289 19.44 15.52 4.37
CA VAL A 289 19.29 14.57 5.50
C VAL A 289 18.82 15.29 6.77
N ILE A 290 19.38 16.47 7.06
CA ILE A 290 18.96 17.28 8.22
C ILE A 290 17.50 17.69 8.08
N VAL A 291 17.08 18.15 6.90
CA VAL A 291 15.68 18.52 6.62
C VAL A 291 14.76 17.31 6.77
N ALA A 292 15.15 16.14 6.26
CA ALA A 292 14.38 14.90 6.41
C ALA A 292 14.22 14.49 7.89
N LEU A 293 15.30 14.52 8.68
CA LEU A 293 15.25 14.25 10.12
C LEU A 293 14.39 15.27 10.87
N ALA A 294 14.59 16.57 10.60
CA ALA A 294 13.86 17.63 11.26
C ALA A 294 12.36 17.58 10.92
N LEU A 295 12.01 17.33 9.66
CA LEU A 295 10.62 17.16 9.24
C LEU A 295 10.00 15.94 9.91
N GLY A 296 10.68 14.78 9.88
CA GLY A 296 10.20 13.57 10.53
C GLY A 296 10.06 13.72 12.05
N GLY A 297 10.98 14.43 12.70
CA GLY A 297 10.93 14.72 14.13
C GLY A 297 9.80 15.67 14.52
N LEU A 298 9.60 16.76 13.77
CA LEU A 298 8.47 17.67 13.96
C LEU A 298 7.13 16.95 13.75
N MET A 299 7.09 16.00 12.81
CA MET A 299 5.93 15.19 12.47
C MET A 299 5.92 13.83 13.16
N ALA A 300 6.68 13.63 14.25
CA ALA A 300 6.69 12.36 14.98
C ALA A 300 5.29 12.01 15.55
N GLY A 301 4.48 13.02 15.85
CA GLY A 301 3.07 12.87 16.21
C GLY A 301 2.13 12.51 15.04
N ALA A 302 2.62 12.57 13.80
CA ALA A 302 1.88 12.24 12.57
C ALA A 302 2.71 11.31 11.66
N PRO A 303 2.90 10.03 12.03
CA PRO A 303 3.69 9.07 11.25
C PRO A 303 3.28 8.96 9.77
N ALA A 304 1.99 9.16 9.45
CA ALA A 304 1.48 9.20 8.08
C ALA A 304 2.18 10.26 7.21
N VAL A 305 2.58 11.39 7.78
CA VAL A 305 3.27 12.45 7.04
C VAL A 305 4.65 11.98 6.62
N SER A 306 5.43 11.39 7.54
CA SER A 306 6.76 10.85 7.24
C SER A 306 6.72 9.75 6.18
N VAL A 307 5.78 8.80 6.28
CA VAL A 307 5.59 7.74 5.28
C VAL A 307 5.10 8.31 3.95
N GLY A 308 4.22 9.31 3.99
CA GLY A 308 3.75 10.01 2.79
C GLY A 308 4.89 10.68 2.02
N VAL A 309 5.78 11.41 2.71
CA VAL A 309 6.99 12.01 2.09
C VAL A 309 7.91 10.93 1.53
N LEU A 310 8.14 9.84 2.27
CA LEU A 310 8.94 8.71 1.79
C LEU A 310 8.32 8.11 0.51
N ALA A 311 7.01 7.90 0.49
CA ALA A 311 6.29 7.38 -0.66
C ALA A 311 6.38 8.33 -1.87
N LEU A 312 6.35 9.65 -1.68
CA LEU A 312 6.62 10.61 -2.76
C LEU A 312 8.04 10.43 -3.32
N GLY A 313 9.06 10.30 -2.46
CA GLY A 313 10.44 10.08 -2.88
C GLY A 313 10.59 8.79 -3.70
N LEU A 314 9.99 7.70 -3.23
CA LEU A 314 9.96 6.41 -3.92
C LEU A 314 9.19 6.50 -5.26
N ALA A 315 8.07 7.21 -5.28
CA ALA A 315 7.26 7.41 -6.47
C ALA A 315 7.99 8.22 -7.55
N LEU A 316 8.73 9.26 -7.14
CA LEU A 316 9.56 10.08 -8.04
C LEU A 316 10.70 9.24 -8.62
N ARG A 317 11.35 8.42 -7.78
CA ARG A 317 12.41 7.51 -8.24
C ARG A 317 11.90 6.51 -9.28
N ARG A 318 10.69 5.97 -9.07
CA ARG A 318 10.05 5.01 -9.98
C ARG A 318 9.33 5.67 -11.17
N ALA A 319 9.16 7.00 -11.15
CA ALA A 319 8.29 7.74 -12.06
C ALA A 319 6.84 7.20 -12.10
N SER A 320 6.33 6.67 -10.98
CA SER A 320 5.01 6.05 -10.92
C SER A 320 3.94 7.01 -10.38
N LEU A 321 3.05 7.48 -11.27
CA LEU A 321 1.92 8.34 -10.91
C LEU A 321 0.98 7.76 -9.83
N PRO A 322 0.65 6.46 -9.81
CA PRO A 322 -0.22 5.91 -8.76
C PRO A 322 0.39 6.03 -7.36
N TRP A 323 1.69 5.72 -7.21
CA TRP A 323 2.37 5.84 -5.92
C TRP A 323 2.49 7.31 -5.49
N LEU A 324 2.70 8.22 -6.46
CA LEU A 324 2.74 9.65 -6.20
C LEU A 324 1.38 10.13 -5.67
N GLY A 325 0.29 9.75 -6.34
CA GLY A 325 -1.06 10.08 -5.93
C GLY A 325 -1.41 9.54 -4.54
N LEU A 326 -1.03 8.28 -4.26
CA LEU A 326 -1.20 7.67 -2.94
C LEU A 326 -0.39 8.41 -1.87
N GLY A 327 0.87 8.75 -2.13
CA GLY A 327 1.71 9.52 -1.22
C GLY A 327 1.12 10.90 -0.90
N VAL A 328 0.64 11.63 -1.91
CA VAL A 328 -0.04 12.92 -1.72
C VAL A 328 -1.33 12.74 -0.92
N ALA A 329 -2.16 11.75 -1.25
CA ALA A 329 -3.40 11.48 -0.53
C ALA A 329 -3.15 11.16 0.95
N THR A 330 -2.13 10.35 1.25
CA THR A 330 -1.74 10.02 2.62
C THR A 330 -1.19 11.23 3.37
N LEU A 331 -0.44 12.12 2.72
CA LEU A 331 -0.02 13.38 3.32
C LEU A 331 -1.21 14.26 3.72
N LEU A 332 -2.15 14.46 2.79
CA LEU A 332 -3.34 15.26 3.03
C LEU A 332 -4.18 14.67 4.17
N ALA A 333 -4.47 13.36 4.10
CA ALA A 333 -5.23 12.67 5.14
C ALA A 333 -4.52 12.70 6.49
N GLY A 334 -3.21 12.51 6.52
CA GLY A 334 -2.38 12.58 7.72
C GLY A 334 -2.41 13.96 8.36
N PHE A 335 -2.28 15.03 7.56
CA PHE A 335 -2.39 16.41 8.05
C PHE A 335 -3.79 16.75 8.55
N THR A 336 -4.83 16.40 7.80
CA THR A 336 -6.22 16.62 8.21
C THR A 336 -6.49 15.93 9.56
N TRP A 337 -6.07 14.67 9.69
CA TRP A 337 -6.26 13.94 10.94
C TRP A 337 -5.47 14.52 12.11
N TYR A 338 -4.17 14.77 11.88
CA TYR A 338 -3.29 15.33 12.90
C TYR A 338 -3.81 16.67 13.41
N TYR A 339 -4.35 17.51 12.54
CA TYR A 339 -4.96 18.77 12.93
C TYR A 339 -6.25 18.57 13.73
N SER A 340 -7.17 17.72 13.25
CA SER A 340 -8.51 17.55 13.85
C SER A 340 -8.53 16.79 15.18
N ALA A 341 -7.52 15.98 15.51
CA ALA A 341 -7.50 15.26 16.77
C ALA A 341 -7.55 16.21 18.00
N LEU A 342 -8.31 15.90 19.06
CA LEU A 342 -8.42 16.78 20.24
C LEU A 342 -7.36 16.50 21.33
N SER A 343 -6.47 15.54 21.10
CA SER A 343 -5.57 15.00 22.13
C SER A 343 -4.44 15.95 22.55
N TRP A 344 -4.16 17.01 21.79
CA TRP A 344 -3.05 17.94 22.02
C TRP A 344 -3.54 19.38 21.96
N THR A 345 -2.86 20.28 22.69
CA THR A 345 -3.17 21.70 22.64
C THR A 345 -3.02 22.22 21.21
N LEU A 346 -3.95 23.08 20.78
CA LEU A 346 -3.89 23.71 19.46
C LEU A 346 -2.58 24.47 19.25
N LEU A 347 -2.00 25.03 20.32
CA LEU A 347 -0.71 25.71 20.29
C LEU A 347 0.44 24.79 19.88
N ALA A 348 0.51 23.58 20.45
CA ALA A 348 1.57 22.64 20.10
C ALA A 348 1.45 22.13 18.65
N LYS A 349 0.22 21.91 18.18
CA LYS A 349 -0.05 21.54 16.78
C LYS A 349 0.26 22.65 15.80
N SER A 350 -0.12 23.88 16.11
CA SER A 350 0.18 25.02 15.25
C SER A 350 1.68 25.29 15.20
N ALA A 351 2.40 25.15 16.33
CA ALA A 351 3.85 25.30 16.37
C ALA A 351 4.59 24.23 15.53
N THR A 352 4.19 22.96 15.62
CA THR A 352 4.80 21.88 14.81
C THR A 352 4.50 22.02 13.33
N LEU A 353 3.26 22.38 12.95
CA LEU A 353 2.88 22.64 11.55
C LEU A 353 3.57 23.88 10.98
N ALA A 354 3.61 24.98 11.73
CA ALA A 354 4.33 26.19 11.33
C ALA A 354 5.82 25.92 11.19
N GLY A 355 6.41 25.20 12.15
CA GLY A 355 7.81 24.77 12.09
C GLY A 355 8.12 23.91 10.87
N ALA A 356 7.28 22.93 10.56
CA ALA A 356 7.44 22.09 9.37
C ALA A 356 7.29 22.90 8.08
N GLY A 357 6.32 23.82 8.01
CA GLY A 357 6.13 24.72 6.87
C GLY A 357 7.33 25.65 6.65
N VAL A 358 7.82 26.29 7.71
CA VAL A 358 9.03 27.14 7.67
C VAL A 358 10.24 26.33 7.23
N LEU A 359 10.42 25.12 7.77
CA LEU A 359 11.53 24.23 7.41
C LEU A 359 11.52 23.91 5.91
N VAL A 360 10.37 23.52 5.35
CA VAL A 360 10.24 23.22 3.91
C VAL A 360 10.45 24.46 3.05
N LEU A 361 9.96 25.63 3.46
CA LEU A 361 10.18 26.89 2.75
C LEU A 361 11.67 27.30 2.74
N LEU A 362 12.34 27.19 3.89
CA LEU A 362 13.78 27.46 3.99
C LEU A 362 14.58 26.49 3.12
N ALA A 363 14.24 25.19 3.15
CA ALA A 363 14.85 24.20 2.27
C ALA A 363 14.67 24.58 0.80
N ARG A 364 13.46 24.97 0.39
CA ARG A 364 13.17 25.43 -0.98
C ARG A 364 14.01 26.67 -1.35
N VAL A 365 14.09 27.68 -0.49
CA VAL A 365 14.87 28.90 -0.76
C VAL A 365 16.36 28.58 -0.91
N VAL A 366 16.90 27.72 -0.05
CA VAL A 366 18.31 27.29 -0.14
C VAL A 366 18.57 26.53 -1.44
N LEU A 367 17.65 25.64 -1.84
CA LEU A 367 17.75 24.90 -3.11
C LEU A 367 17.71 25.85 -4.32
N LEU A 368 16.78 26.81 -4.35
CA LEU A 368 16.67 27.78 -5.45
C LEU A 368 17.90 28.70 -5.55
N ARG A 369 18.42 29.20 -4.42
CA ARG A 369 19.63 30.05 -4.41
C ARG A 369 20.87 29.33 -4.93
N ARG A 370 20.97 28.02 -4.71
CA ARG A 370 22.08 27.19 -5.20
C ARG A 370 21.89 26.73 -6.65
N GLY A 371 20.66 26.64 -7.14
CA GLY A 371 20.37 26.37 -8.55
C GLY A 371 20.69 27.55 -9.46
N GLY A 372 20.34 28.77 -9.05
CA GLY A 372 20.57 29.99 -9.84
C GLY A 372 22.04 30.40 -10.01
N THR A 373 22.96 29.83 -9.23
CA THR A 373 24.40 30.09 -9.33
C THR A 373 25.11 29.22 -10.36
N LYS A 374 24.45 28.21 -10.93
CA LYS A 374 25.02 27.35 -12.00
C LYS A 374 24.78 27.85 -13.43
N GLU A 375 23.83 28.75 -13.68
CA GLU A 375 23.61 29.31 -15.03
C GLU A 375 24.48 30.54 -15.36
N LEU A 376 25.37 30.95 -14.46
CA LEU A 376 26.25 32.12 -14.62
C LEU A 376 27.76 31.77 -14.62
N ARG A 377 28.13 30.52 -14.94
CA ARG A 377 29.53 30.13 -15.14
C ARG A 377 29.73 29.30 -16.40
#